data_AF-A0A3D3XF69-F1
#
_entry.id   AF-A0A3D3XF69-F1
#
_cell.length_a   1.000
_cell.length_b   1.000
_cell.length_c   1.000
_cell.angle_alpha   90.00
_cell.angle_beta   90.00
_cell.angle_gamma   90.00
#
_symmetry.space_group_name_H-M   'P 1'
#
loop_
_entity.id
_entity.type
_entity.pdbx_description
1 polymer ?
#
loop_
_entity_poly.entity_id
_entity_poly.type
_entity_poly.pdbx_seq_one_letter_code
_entity_poly.pdbx_strand_id
1 'polypeptide(L)'
;MKESIYLSTPEHAKLEFELAGLASRFMAHAIDLLVIGCILTCLSLLLFLGPFASLVRDTGAFDSYGIAFIILISFLILWGYYFLLEGYFQGITPGKKMMGIRVLREDGMPIGFYESAIRNLVRAADAF
;
A
#
# COMPACT_ATOMS: atom_id res chain seq x y z
N MET A 1 -1.55 -7.23 26.67
CA MET A 1 -2.85 -7.92 26.58
C MET A 1 -3.05 -8.20 25.10
N LYS A 2 -3.05 -9.48 24.68
CA LYS A 2 -3.35 -9.82 23.28
C LYS A 2 -4.87 -9.79 23.13
N GLU A 3 -5.39 -8.91 22.28
CA GLU A 3 -6.82 -8.92 21.96
C GLU A 3 -7.06 -10.04 20.94
N SER A 4 -8.02 -10.93 21.20
CA SER A 4 -8.44 -11.95 20.25
C SER A 4 -9.89 -11.74 19.85
N ILE A 5 -10.20 -12.00 18.58
CA ILE A 5 -11.58 -11.97 18.04
C ILE A 5 -11.98 -13.41 17.73
N TYR A 6 -13.20 -13.77 18.15
CA TYR A 6 -13.81 -15.06 17.85
C TYR A 6 -14.74 -14.93 16.66
N LEU A 7 -14.47 -15.68 15.60
CA LEU A 7 -15.35 -15.79 14.45
C LEU A 7 -16.03 -17.15 14.46
N SER A 8 -17.36 -17.14 14.45
CA SER A 8 -18.17 -18.35 14.36
C SER A 8 -18.45 -18.62 12.89
N THR A 9 -17.86 -19.69 12.35
CA THR A 9 -18.17 -20.13 10.99
C THR A 9 -19.58 -20.73 10.93
N PRO A 10 -20.19 -20.87 9.74
CA PRO A 10 -21.49 -21.53 9.58
C PRO A 10 -21.56 -22.94 10.19
N GLU A 11 -20.40 -23.61 10.28
CA GLU A 11 -20.23 -24.94 10.87
C GLU A 11 -20.12 -24.91 12.42
N HIS A 12 -20.34 -23.75 13.06
CA HIS A 12 -20.15 -23.52 14.50
C HIS A 12 -18.71 -23.75 15.01
N ALA A 13 -17.72 -23.80 14.12
CA ALA A 13 -16.32 -23.80 14.52
C ALA A 13 -15.90 -22.38 14.93
N LYS A 14 -15.32 -22.26 16.13
CA LYS A 14 -14.79 -20.99 16.63
C LYS A 14 -13.36 -20.82 16.13
N LEU A 15 -13.16 -19.89 15.20
CA LEU A 15 -11.82 -19.45 14.80
C LEU A 15 -11.40 -18.31 15.72
N GLU A 16 -10.28 -18.48 16.42
CA GLU A 16 -9.67 -17.44 17.23
C GLU A 16 -8.57 -16.75 16.42
N PHE A 17 -8.73 -15.45 16.21
CA PHE A 17 -7.73 -14.62 15.56
C PHE A 17 -7.08 -13.70 16.58
N GLU A 18 -5.76 -13.78 16.72
CA GLU A 18 -5.00 -12.79 17.48
C GLU A 18 -4.93 -11.48 16.68
N LEU A 19 -5.44 -10.38 17.26
CA LEU A 19 -5.32 -9.07 16.67
C LEU A 19 -3.86 -8.62 16.71
N ALA A 20 -3.37 -8.17 15.54
CA ALA A 20 -2.08 -7.50 15.47
C ALA A 20 -2.07 -6.28 16.40
N GLY A 21 -1.14 -6.26 17.34
CA GLY A 21 -0.95 -5.14 18.25
C GLY A 21 -0.60 -3.84 17.51
N LEU A 22 -0.88 -2.70 18.15
CA LEU A 22 -0.66 -1.35 17.59
C LEU A 22 0.77 -1.17 17.05
N ALA A 23 1.78 -1.62 17.79
CA ALA A 23 3.18 -1.52 17.38
C ALA A 23 3.47 -2.30 16.07
N SER A 24 2.87 -3.48 15.90
CA SER A 24 3.05 -4.29 14.68
C SER A 24 2.41 -3.62 13.46
N ARG A 25 1.21 -3.03 13.65
CA ARG A 25 0.54 -2.25 12.60
C ARG A 25 1.34 -1.02 12.20
N PHE A 26 1.88 -0.29 13.18
CA PHE A 26 2.72 0.88 12.93
C PHE A 26 4.01 0.52 12.20
N MET A 27 4.71 -0.54 12.64
CA MET A 27 5.92 -1.01 11.97
C MET A 27 5.68 -1.48 10.54
N ALA A 28 4.58 -2.22 10.31
CA ALA A 28 4.19 -2.59 8.95
C ALA A 28 3.99 -1.35 8.07
N HIS A 29 3.32 -0.32 8.58
CA HIS A 29 3.09 0.90 7.84
C HIS A 29 4.38 1.70 7.60
N ALA A 30 5.28 1.77 8.58
CA ALA A 30 6.58 2.42 8.45
C ALA A 30 7.45 1.75 7.39
N ILE A 31 7.47 0.41 7.34
CA ILE A 31 8.18 -0.35 6.30
C ILE A 31 7.57 -0.06 4.92
N ASP A 32 6.24 -0.09 4.80
CA ASP A 32 5.57 0.21 3.53
C ASP A 32 5.88 1.66 3.06
N LEU A 33 5.96 2.62 3.98
CA LEU A 33 6.36 4.00 3.67
C LEU A 33 7.82 4.09 3.19
N LEU A 34 8.74 3.33 3.81
CA LEU A 34 10.12 3.26 3.35
C LEU A 34 10.21 2.65 1.95
N VAL A 35 9.44 1.59 1.67
CA VAL A 35 9.41 0.97 0.34
C VAL A 35 8.89 1.97 -0.71
N ILE A 36 7.78 2.66 -0.44
CA ILE A 36 7.24 3.68 -1.34
C ILE A 36 8.24 4.83 -1.52
N GLY A 37 8.86 5.31 -0.43
CA GLY A 37 9.87 6.36 -0.47
C GLY A 37 11.08 5.97 -1.33
N CYS A 38 11.56 4.74 -1.19
CA CYS A 38 12.64 4.20 -2.03
C CYS A 38 12.23 4.12 -3.51
N ILE A 39 11.00 3.68 -3.82
CA ILE A 39 10.49 3.62 -5.19
C ILE A 39 10.43 5.02 -5.80
N LEU A 40 9.84 5.99 -5.09
CA LEU A 40 9.73 7.37 -5.57
C LEU A 40 11.10 8.05 -5.72
N THR A 41 12.02 7.79 -4.79
CA THR A 41 13.39 8.31 -4.87
C THR A 41 14.11 7.71 -6.07
N CYS A 42 14.03 6.39 -6.27
CA CYS A 42 14.63 5.71 -7.42
C CYS A 42 14.06 6.23 -8.74
N LEU A 43 12.73 6.41 -8.83
CA LEU A 43 12.06 7.00 -9.98
C LEU A 43 12.59 8.41 -10.26
N SER A 44 12.72 9.25 -9.23
CA SER A 44 13.26 10.60 -9.38
C SER A 44 14.70 10.56 -9.89
N LEU A 45 15.58 9.73 -9.30
CA LEU A 45 16.97 9.61 -9.73
C LEU A 45 17.06 9.13 -11.18
N LEU A 46 16.23 8.18 -11.60
CA LEU A 46 16.24 7.68 -12.97
C LEU A 46 15.81 8.74 -13.99
N LEU A 47 14.90 9.63 -13.61
CA LEU A 47 14.44 10.73 -14.45
C LEU A 47 15.43 11.91 -14.50
N PHE A 48 16.11 12.21 -13.39
CA PHE A 48 17.03 13.36 -13.27
C PHE A 48 18.48 13.04 -13.62
N LEU A 49 18.96 11.83 -13.35
CA LEU A 49 20.35 11.40 -13.52
C LEU A 49 20.53 10.19 -14.46
N GLY A 50 19.44 9.50 -14.79
CA GLY A 50 19.49 8.31 -15.65
C GLY A 50 19.62 8.63 -17.15
N PRO A 51 19.68 7.59 -18.00
CA PRO A 51 19.75 7.75 -19.46
C PRO A 51 18.50 8.42 -20.06
N PHE A 52 17.40 8.48 -19.32
CA PHE A 52 16.21 9.26 -19.69
C PHE A 52 16.38 10.75 -19.41
N ALA A 53 17.33 11.16 -18.56
CA ALA A 53 17.54 12.56 -18.24
C ALA A 53 17.98 13.38 -19.45
N SER A 54 18.77 12.81 -20.37
CA SER A 54 19.12 13.47 -21.63
C SER A 54 17.90 13.68 -22.52
N LEU A 55 17.03 12.66 -22.65
CA LEU A 55 15.77 12.76 -23.41
C LEU A 55 14.83 13.82 -22.83
N VAL A 56 14.72 13.90 -21.49
CA VAL A 56 13.87 14.90 -20.82
C VAL A 56 14.45 16.31 -20.96
N ARG A 57 15.78 16.46 -20.93
CA ARG A 57 16.47 17.75 -21.11
C ARG A 57 16.40 18.26 -22.54
N ASP A 58 16.56 17.40 -23.55
CA ASP A 58 16.56 17.78 -24.97
C ASP A 58 15.15 18.08 -25.51
N THR A 59 14.13 17.41 -24.99
CA THR A 59 12.73 17.63 -25.43
C THR A 59 12.09 18.89 -24.85
N GLY A 60 12.78 19.61 -23.95
CA GLY A 60 12.17 20.70 -23.19
C GLY A 60 11.02 20.22 -22.31
N ALA A 61 10.85 18.91 -22.10
CA ALA A 61 9.73 18.32 -21.36
C ALA A 61 9.71 18.68 -19.86
N PHE A 62 10.67 19.47 -19.38
CA PHE A 62 10.55 20.21 -18.12
C PHE A 62 9.53 21.36 -18.19
N ASP A 63 9.04 21.72 -19.37
CA ASP A 63 7.77 22.43 -19.52
C ASP A 63 6.66 21.63 -18.84
N SER A 64 5.64 22.34 -18.36
CA SER A 64 4.63 21.90 -17.38
C SER A 64 4.10 20.45 -17.50
N TYR A 65 4.16 19.84 -18.69
CA TYR A 65 3.82 18.44 -18.96
C TYR A 65 4.69 17.40 -18.24
N GLY A 66 6.02 17.55 -18.15
CA GLY A 66 6.86 16.55 -17.49
C GLY A 66 6.67 16.53 -15.97
N ILE A 67 6.49 17.71 -15.38
CA ILE A 67 6.12 17.84 -13.96
C ILE A 67 4.75 17.21 -13.73
N ALA A 68 3.76 17.47 -14.59
CA ALA A 68 2.44 16.85 -14.50
C ALA A 68 2.52 15.30 -14.58
N PHE A 69 3.36 14.76 -15.46
CA PHE A 69 3.57 13.32 -15.59
C PHE A 69 4.19 12.69 -14.33
N ILE A 70 5.20 13.35 -13.73
CA ILE A 70 5.81 12.90 -12.47
C ILE A 70 4.81 12.90 -11.33
N ILE A 71 4.01 13.97 -11.22
CA ILE A 71 2.95 14.08 -10.21
C ILE A 71 1.93 12.94 -10.41
N LEU A 72 1.49 12.71 -11.65
CA LEU A 72 0.53 11.66 -11.98
C LEU A 72 1.06 10.27 -11.61
N ILE A 73 2.31 9.94 -11.99
CA ILE A 73 2.91 8.65 -11.63
C ILE A 73 3.06 8.52 -10.11
N SER A 74 3.51 9.56 -9.44
CA SER A 74 3.69 9.54 -7.98
C SER A 74 2.36 9.31 -7.27
N PHE A 75 1.28 9.95 -7.74
CA PHE A 75 -0.08 9.70 -7.28
C PHE A 75 -0.50 8.25 -7.49
N LEU A 76 -0.30 7.72 -8.71
CA LEU A 76 -0.62 6.32 -9.02
C LEU A 76 0.19 5.33 -8.19
N ILE A 77 1.44 5.61 -7.87
CA ILE A 77 2.26 4.77 -6.99
C ILE A 77 1.71 4.83 -5.56
N LEU A 78 1.48 6.02 -5.01
CA LEU A 78 1.02 6.18 -3.64
C LEU A 78 -0.34 5.47 -3.41
N TRP A 79 -1.26 5.64 -4.35
CA TRP A 79 -2.61 5.07 -4.28
C TRP A 79 -2.65 3.60 -4.73
N GLY A 80 -2.02 3.32 -5.87
CA GLY A 80 -2.00 2.00 -6.50
C GLY A 80 -1.21 0.98 -5.70
N TYR A 81 -0.17 1.37 -4.97
CA TYR A 81 0.64 0.43 -4.18
C TYR A 81 -0.22 -0.36 -3.19
N TYR A 82 -0.99 0.33 -2.35
CA TYR A 82 -1.84 -0.35 -1.37
C TYR A 82 -3.02 -1.04 -2.03
N PHE A 83 -3.69 -0.37 -2.97
CA PHE A 83 -4.83 -0.94 -3.67
C PHE A 83 -4.49 -2.26 -4.38
N LEU A 84 -3.43 -2.26 -5.19
CA LEU A 84 -3.02 -3.40 -6.00
C LEU A 84 -2.42 -4.52 -5.14
N LEU A 85 -1.53 -4.19 -4.21
CA LEU A 85 -0.88 -5.23 -3.41
C LEU A 85 -1.89 -5.90 -2.49
N GLU A 86 -2.77 -5.15 -1.86
CA GLU A 86 -3.78 -5.76 -1.00
C GLU A 86 -4.85 -6.51 -1.77
N GLY A 87 -5.26 -6.02 -2.95
CA GLY A 87 -6.20 -6.73 -3.81
C GLY A 87 -5.62 -8.02 -4.40
N TYR A 88 -4.36 -7.98 -4.83
CA TYR A 88 -3.69 -9.13 -5.46
C TYR A 88 -3.16 -10.15 -4.44
N PHE A 89 -2.56 -9.68 -3.34
CA PHE A 89 -2.01 -10.53 -2.27
C PHE A 89 -2.97 -10.69 -1.09
N GLN A 90 -4.28 -10.52 -1.32
CA GLN A 90 -5.30 -10.94 -0.35
C GLN A 90 -5.11 -10.29 1.04
N GLY A 91 -4.85 -8.97 1.05
CA GLY A 91 -4.69 -8.17 2.26
C GLY A 91 -3.28 -8.10 2.83
N ILE A 92 -2.27 -8.48 2.05
CA ILE A 92 -0.86 -8.43 2.45
C ILE A 92 -0.12 -7.36 1.65
N THR A 93 0.61 -6.49 2.35
CA THR A 93 1.64 -5.61 1.79
C THR A 93 3.03 -6.11 2.22
N PRO A 94 4.13 -5.72 1.56
CA PRO A 94 5.48 -6.09 1.96
C PRO A 94 5.80 -5.83 3.43
N GLY A 95 5.44 -4.67 3.97
CA GLY A 95 5.61 -4.33 5.38
C GLY A 95 4.78 -5.23 6.30
N LYS A 96 3.51 -5.48 5.94
CA LYS A 96 2.65 -6.42 6.67
C LYS A 96 3.19 -7.85 6.64
N LYS A 97 3.73 -8.28 5.50
CA LYS A 97 4.36 -9.60 5.34
C LYS A 97 5.57 -9.76 6.27
N MET A 98 6.41 -8.74 6.38
CA MET A 98 7.55 -8.73 7.30
C MET A 98 7.12 -8.78 8.76
N MET A 99 6.01 -8.12 9.10
CA MET A 99 5.44 -8.14 10.44
C MET A 99 4.58 -9.39 10.74
N GLY A 100 4.38 -10.28 9.75
CA GLY A 100 3.56 -11.48 9.88
C GLY A 100 2.07 -11.20 10.04
N ILE A 101 1.58 -10.04 9.59
CA ILE A 101 0.18 -9.63 9.72
C ILE A 101 -0.52 -9.59 8.36
N ARG A 102 -1.85 -9.73 8.38
CA ARG A 102 -2.71 -9.70 7.20
C ARG A 102 -4.03 -9.01 7.51
N VAL A 103 -4.61 -8.35 6.51
CA VAL A 103 -5.97 -7.81 6.59
C VAL A 103 -6.96 -8.88 6.14
N LEU A 104 -7.94 -9.16 7.00
CA LEU A 104 -9.04 -10.08 6.73
C LEU A 104 -10.36 -9.30 6.78
N ARG A 105 -11.38 -9.84 6.10
CA ARG A 105 -12.77 -9.41 6.25
C ARG A 105 -13.30 -9.85 7.61
N GLU A 106 -14.44 -9.29 7.99
CA GLU A 106 -15.19 -9.71 9.17
C GLU A 106 -15.51 -11.21 9.13
N ASP A 107 -15.77 -11.79 7.95
CA ASP A 107 -16.04 -13.23 7.80
C ASP A 107 -14.77 -14.12 7.92
N GLY A 108 -13.60 -13.54 8.21
CA GLY A 108 -12.30 -14.26 8.27
C GLY A 108 -11.68 -14.56 6.90
N MET A 109 -12.39 -14.25 5.82
CA MET A 109 -11.91 -14.41 4.44
C MET A 109 -10.93 -13.30 4.06
N PRO A 110 -9.99 -13.55 3.12
CA PRO A 110 -9.11 -12.50 2.60
C PRO A 110 -9.91 -11.40 1.88
N ILE A 111 -9.37 -10.18 1.91
CA ILE A 111 -9.95 -9.05 1.15
C ILE A 111 -9.66 -9.18 -0.34
N GLY A 112 -10.61 -8.76 -1.19
CA GLY A 112 -10.45 -8.64 -2.63
C GLY A 112 -10.12 -7.21 -3.07
N PHE A 113 -10.18 -6.97 -4.39
CA PHE A 113 -9.92 -5.65 -4.98
C PHE A 113 -10.94 -4.60 -4.56
N TYR A 114 -12.24 -4.94 -4.52
CA TYR A 114 -13.29 -3.99 -4.16
C TYR A 114 -13.16 -3.50 -2.72
N GLU A 115 -12.95 -4.44 -1.79
CA GLU A 115 -12.75 -4.11 -0.38
C GLU A 115 -11.45 -3.34 -0.15
N SER A 116 -10.38 -3.70 -0.88
CA SER A 116 -9.11 -2.96 -0.89
C SER A 116 -9.30 -1.51 -1.34
N ALA A 117 -10.05 -1.27 -2.43
CA ALA A 117 -10.32 0.08 -2.94
C ALA A 117 -11.04 0.96 -1.91
N ILE A 118 -12.15 0.46 -1.35
CA ILE A 118 -12.93 1.20 -0.34
C ILE A 118 -12.05 1.52 0.85
N ARG A 119 -11.29 0.54 1.35
CA ARG A 119 -10.45 0.75 2.52
C ARG A 119 -9.34 1.77 2.27
N ASN A 120 -8.76 1.76 1.08
CA ASN A 120 -7.72 2.73 0.73
C ASN A 120 -8.30 4.15 0.54
N LEU A 121 -9.52 4.27 0.02
CA LEU A 121 -10.26 5.53 -0.06
C LEU A 121 -10.60 6.09 1.32
N VAL A 122 -11.15 5.26 2.21
CA VAL A 122 -11.45 5.67 3.60
C VAL A 122 -10.17 6.08 4.32
N ARG A 123 -9.07 5.32 4.17
CA ARG A 123 -7.78 5.71 4.74
C ARG A 123 -7.31 7.08 4.26
N ALA A 124 -7.52 7.40 2.99
CA ALA A 124 -7.18 8.73 2.48
C ALA A 124 -8.10 9.81 3.07
N ALA A 125 -9.39 9.53 3.24
CA ALA A 125 -10.34 10.45 3.86
C ALA A 125 -10.01 10.70 5.35
N ASP A 126 -9.67 9.67 6.12
CA ASP A 126 -9.28 9.78 7.54
C ASP A 126 -7.95 10.55 7.74
N ALA A 127 -7.14 10.71 6.69
CA ALA A 127 -5.87 11.41 6.75
C ALA A 127 -5.99 12.94 6.60
N PHE A 128 -7.17 13.46 6.26
CA PHE A 128 -7.47 14.89 6.08
C PHE A 128 -8.48 15.39 7.12
#